data_AF-A0A5D0WTR4-F1
#
_entry.id   AF-A0A5D0WTR4-F1
#
_cell.length_a   1.000
_cell.length_b   1.000
_cell.length_c   1.000
_cell.angle_alpha   90.00
_cell.angle_beta   90.00
_cell.angle_gamma   90.00
#
_symmetry.space_group_name_H-M   'P 1'
#
loop_
_entity.id
_entity.type
_entity.pdbx_description
1 polymer ?
#
loop_
_entity_poly.entity_id
_entity_poly.type
_entity_poly.pdbx_seq_one_letter_code
_entity_poly.pdbx_strand_id
1 'polypeptide(L)' 'MRTTYLEATVRLYHLSDAMEGGAAETLFYGSLTEAMQIAAQQDEATQEGLFIATDNDVVAYLDLLEG' A
#
# COMPACT_ATOMS: atom_id res chain seq x y z
N MET A 1 2.21 22.32 2.28
CA MET A 1 1.57 21.32 3.18
C MET A 1 1.67 19.92 2.55
N ARG A 2 2.89 19.41 2.33
CA ARG A 2 3.14 18.07 1.73
C ARG A 2 3.73 17.06 2.75
N THR A 3 4.17 17.55 3.91
CA THR A 3 4.78 16.72 4.98
C THR A 3 3.76 15.94 5.79
N THR A 4 2.58 16.51 6.03
CA THR A 4 1.52 15.86 6.85
C THR A 4 1.01 14.55 6.26
N TYR A 5 1.08 14.37 4.94
CA TYR A 5 0.63 13.15 4.28
C TYR A 5 1.59 11.97 4.49
N LEU A 6 2.89 12.24 4.67
CA LEU A 6 3.94 11.23 4.81
C LEU A 6 3.95 10.56 6.20
N GLU A 7 3.45 11.28 7.21
CA GLU A 7 3.28 10.80 8.58
C GLU A 7 1.87 10.25 8.84
N ALA A 8 0.98 10.30 7.83
CA ALA A 8 -0.35 9.74 7.96
C ALA A 8 -0.27 8.24 8.20
N THR A 9 -1.06 7.75 9.14
CA THR A 9 -1.18 6.32 9.41
C THR A 9 -1.94 5.66 8.27
N VAL A 10 -1.30 4.68 7.64
CA VAL A 10 -1.84 3.90 6.54
C VAL A 10 -1.68 2.41 6.81
N ARG A 11 -2.48 1.62 6.11
CA ARG A 11 -2.38 0.17 6.04
C ARG A 11 -1.87 -0.21 4.65
N LEU A 12 -0.69 -0.84 4.60
CA LEU A 12 -0.20 -1.51 3.39
C LEU A 12 -0.71 -2.95 3.40
N TYR A 13 -1.34 -3.36 2.31
CA TYR A 13 -1.78 -4.74 2.15
C TYR A 13 -1.59 -5.21 0.72
N HIS A 14 -1.42 -6.51 0.55
CA HIS A 14 -1.37 -7.17 -0.74
C HIS A 14 -2.71 -7.84 -1.02
N LEU A 15 -3.25 -7.62 -2.22
CA LEU A 15 -4.46 -8.28 -2.68
C LEU A 15 -4.07 -9.41 -3.63
N SER A 16 -4.04 -10.64 -3.11
CA SER A 16 -3.77 -11.84 -3.91
C SER A 16 -5.05 -12.32 -4.60
N ASP A 17 -5.03 -12.48 -5.92
CA ASP A 17 -6.11 -13.13 -6.70
C ASP A 17 -6.28 -14.63 -6.39
N ALA A 18 -5.32 -15.22 -5.66
CA ALA A 18 -5.21 -16.65 -5.39
C ALA A 18 -6.35 -17.28 -4.57
N MET A 19 -7.34 -16.52 -4.11
CA MET A 19 -8.51 -17.05 -3.41
C MET A 19 -9.75 -16.34 -3.93
N GLU A 20 -10.75 -17.11 -4.41
CA GLU A 20 -12.02 -16.62 -4.97
C GLU A 20 -12.81 -15.74 -3.97
N GLY A 21 -12.36 -14.51 -3.82
CA GLY A 21 -12.76 -13.59 -2.74
C GLY A 21 -11.72 -12.54 -2.35
N GLY A 22 -10.51 -12.54 -2.93
CA GLY A 22 -9.51 -11.47 -2.77
C GLY A 22 -9.10 -11.26 -1.31
N ALA A 23 -8.36 -12.20 -0.74
CA ALA A 23 -7.87 -12.03 0.63
C ALA A 23 -6.83 -10.90 0.67
N ALA A 24 -7.18 -9.80 1.35
CA ALA A 24 -6.26 -8.70 1.63
C ALA A 24 -5.33 -9.07 2.79
N GLU A 25 -4.07 -9.38 2.46
CA GLU A 25 -3.03 -9.66 3.46
C GLU A 25 -2.38 -8.36 3.92
N THR A 26 -2.52 -8.04 5.21
CA THR A 26 -1.85 -6.86 5.77
C THR A 26 -0.36 -7.11 5.90
N LEU A 27 0.44 -6.31 5.21
CA LEU A 27 1.89 -6.34 5.31
C LEU A 27 2.40 -5.36 6.37
N PHE A 28 1.78 -4.19 6.48
CA PHE A 28 2.23 -3.15 7.40
C PHE A 28 1.10 -2.20 7.81
N TYR A 29 1.23 -1.62 9.01
CA TYR A 29 0.35 -0.57 9.52
C TYR A 29 1.20 0.48 10.26
N GLY A 30 1.25 1.70 9.75
CA GLY A 30 2.16 2.74 10.26
C GLY A 30 2.22 3.94 9.33
N SER A 31 3.34 4.66 9.30
CA SER A 31 3.43 5.86 8.46
C SER A 31 3.44 5.53 6.96
N LEU A 32 2.89 6.42 6.13
CA LEU A 32 2.95 6.31 4.67
C LEU A 32 4.40 6.15 4.17
N THR A 33 5.35 6.86 4.78
CA THR A 33 6.76 6.77 4.40
C THR A 33 7.33 5.37 4.58
N GLU A 34 7.05 4.72 5.72
CA GLU A 34 7.49 3.35 5.98
C GLU A 34 6.77 2.35 5.08
N ALA A 35 5.45 2.51 4.87
CA ALA A 35 4.69 1.70 3.94
C ALA A 35 5.29 1.73 2.53
N MET A 36 5.66 2.92 2.04
CA MET A 36 6.31 3.10 0.74
C MET A 36 7.69 2.43 0.67
N GLN A 37 8.49 2.52 1.74
CA GLN A 37 9.79 1.85 1.82
C GLN A 37 9.65 0.32 1.80
N ILE A 38 8.61 -0.22 2.45
CA ILE A 38 8.33 -1.66 2.48
C ILE A 38 7.82 -2.13 1.12
N ALA A 39 6.90 -1.38 0.51
CA ALA A 39 6.37 -1.66 -0.83
C ALA A 39 7.49 -1.66 -1.89
N ALA A 40 8.42 -0.70 -1.83
CA ALA A 40 9.57 -0.62 -2.72
C ALA A 40 10.55 -1.80 -2.61
N GLN A 41 10.52 -2.54 -1.49
CA GLN A 41 11.36 -3.72 -1.27
C GLN A 41 10.71 -5.02 -1.74
N GLN A 42 9.43 -5.00 -2.12
CA GLN A 42 8.75 -6.18 -2.68
C GLN A 42 9.13 -6.38 -4.15
N ASP A 43 9.02 -7.61 -4.63
CA ASP A 43 9.15 -7.93 -6.06
C ASP A 43 8.03 -7.29 -6.90
N GLU A 44 8.29 -7.07 -8.19
CA GLU A 44 7.36 -6.40 -9.12
C GLU A 44 5.96 -7.03 -9.12
N ALA A 45 5.88 -8.36 -9.15
CA ALA A 45 4.59 -9.07 -9.14
C ALA A 45 3.77 -8.82 -7.87
N THR A 46 4.43 -8.63 -6.72
CA THR A 46 3.77 -8.26 -5.47
C THR A 46 3.36 -6.79 -5.52
N GLN A 47 4.23 -5.90 -6.02
CA GLN A 47 3.96 -4.47 -6.15
C GLN A 47 2.71 -4.18 -6.98
N GLU A 48 2.46 -4.95 -8.03
CA GLU A 48 1.23 -4.88 -8.84
C GLU A 48 -0.04 -5.16 -8.01
N GLY A 49 0.05 -5.97 -6.96
CA GLY A 49 -1.04 -6.27 -6.04
C GLY A 49 -1.03 -5.47 -4.74
N LEU A 50 -0.15 -4.47 -4.59
CA LEU A 50 -0.07 -3.67 -3.37
C LEU A 50 -1.05 -2.49 -3.37
N PHE A 51 -1.71 -2.33 -2.23
CA PHE A 51 -2.63 -1.23 -1.97
C PHE A 51 -2.30 -0.55 -0.65
N ILE A 52 -2.47 0.78 -0.65
CA ILE A 52 -2.30 1.64 0.52
C ILE A 52 -3.68 2.16 0.89
N ALA A 53 -4.19 1.74 2.04
CA ALA A 53 -5.43 2.26 2.62
C ALA A 53 -5.12 3.30 3.69
N THR A 54 -5.68 4.48 3.52
CA THR A 54 -5.83 5.51 4.56
C THR A 54 -7.20 5.37 5.21
N ASP A 55 -7.50 6.21 6.20
CA ASP A 55 -8.83 6.24 6.84
C ASP A 55 -9.98 6.59 5.88
N ASN A 56 -9.69 7.31 4.79
CA ASN A 56 -10.72 7.85 3.90
C ASN A 56 -10.58 7.39 2.43
N ASP A 57 -9.50 6.71 2.09
CA ASP A 57 -9.15 6.43 0.70
C ASP A 57 -8.28 5.17 0.57
N VAL A 58 -8.35 4.52 -0.59
CA VAL A 58 -7.56 3.34 -0.94
C VAL A 58 -6.98 3.54 -2.34
N VAL A 59 -5.66 3.49 -2.44
CA VAL A 59 -4.93 3.70 -3.70
C VAL A 59 -3.98 2.53 -3.98
N ALA A 60 -3.81 2.18 -5.25
CA ALA A 60 -2.81 1.19 -5.64
C ALA A 60 -1.40 1.79 -5.49
N TYR A 61 -0.44 0.98 -5.05
CA TYR A 61 0.94 1.46 -4.85
C TYR A 61 1.55 2.02 -6.14
N LEU A 62 1.34 1.33 -7.26
CA LEU A 62 1.87 1.77 -8.57
C LEU A 62 1.22 3.07 -9.05
N ASP A 63 -0.10 3.21 -8.90
CA ASP A 63 -0.82 4.44 -9.26
C ASP A 63 -0.30 5.65 -8.46
N LEU A 64 0.01 5.44 -7.18
CA LEU A 64 0.60 6.47 -6.32
C LEU A 64 2.01 6.90 -6.76
N LEU A 65 2.78 6.00 -7.40
CA LEU A 65 4.11 6.32 -7.95
C LEU A 65 4.05 7.04 -9.29
N GLU A 66 3.01 6.79 -10.08
CA GLU A 66 2.81 7.40 -11.40
C GLU A 66 2.15 8.79 -11.33
N GLY A 67 1.58 9.14 -10.17
CA GLY A 67 0.87 10.41 -9.90
C GLY A 67 1.73 11.65 -9.60
#